data_AF-A0A067CA79-F1
#
_entry.id   AF-A0A067CA79-F1
#
_cell.length_a   1.000
_cell.length_b   1.000
_cell.length_c   1.000
_cell.angle_alpha   90.00
_cell.angle_beta   90.00
_cell.angle_gamma   90.00
#
_symmetry.space_group_name_H-M   'P 1'
#
loop_
_entity.id
_entity.type
_entity.pdbx_description
1 polymer ?
#
loop_
_entity_poly.entity_id
_entity_poly.type
_entity_poly.pdbx_seq_one_letter_code
_entity_poly.pdbx_strand_id
1 'polypeptide(L)'
;MSRVSPLSMPRPPGGTPVQLNIFSMLLASLVGAYVASAPLHAYLYENLPWALDPPPLIMPNATWAQTEAFWLLFAKDRLPPLYARTLVLHGRVRYSSETFLDGTSYCHDPTTNTDIYRMVLDLSTPIPLDECNAKLLTKLNNGAILSKGLQDTLCNFAASPNASLVASVAACQDNKLGGIQQSVVCAWLTPGDDLTMHRSSSGPNFYTYYNIFLMRPSIGFLYAKLAARVVLVLYILYRLWLDYYRHCRELLRDCALVEGHRCEVFLGDPTSLILLDPFVTFGMSLDVWLSASVIGSSTLAAVQIDDTWQFMLGCLYLARMEWIAYFSLAIASPILKRLHIEGRFTPVDPTLVAMAATLIAGPLTYQQGHSVFFTRLYLWLFNTKAPDPHSIEIGYGIFFFLCTVGLTPIVLETYMVLRHALPSFNDVKHRFLLALQLRCRAKYRRLRHFGGTIYSFYDAYPNFRKFPSLSQRGLDCYIVVYAANDDLPCDCIRVSLYSCVDKTQTSLVVAKDDEDIPFGHLTIEANKTTRAISLLSSSRPTDSAIG
;
A
#
# COMPACT_ATOMS: atom_id res chain seq x y z
N MET A 1 -10.46 -55.70 3.23
CA MET A 1 -11.22 -54.85 4.18
C MET A 1 -12.57 -54.55 3.55
N SER A 2 -13.64 -55.05 4.17
CA SER A 2 -15.02 -54.83 3.76
C SER A 2 -15.38 -53.34 3.88
N ARG A 3 -15.88 -52.75 2.79
CA ARG A 3 -16.51 -51.41 2.80
C ARG A 3 -17.73 -51.48 3.71
N VAL A 4 -17.65 -50.84 4.87
CA VAL A 4 -18.83 -50.48 5.64
C VAL A 4 -19.48 -49.32 4.90
N SER A 5 -20.59 -49.59 4.22
CA SER A 5 -21.45 -48.55 3.65
C SER A 5 -22.07 -47.74 4.80
N PRO A 6 -21.95 -46.40 4.83
CA PRO A 6 -22.69 -45.60 5.79
C PRO A 6 -24.19 -45.77 5.53
N LEU A 7 -24.97 -45.90 6.60
CA LEU A 7 -26.44 -45.87 6.51
C LEU A 7 -26.85 -44.52 5.89
N SER A 8 -27.32 -44.57 4.65
CA SER A 8 -27.98 -43.44 4.00
C SER A 8 -29.35 -43.25 4.66
N MET A 9 -29.48 -42.19 5.46
CA MET A 9 -30.80 -41.74 5.88
C MET A 9 -31.54 -41.14 4.66
N PRO A 10 -32.88 -41.27 4.58
CA PRO A 10 -33.64 -40.73 3.46
C PRO A 10 -33.45 -39.20 3.37
N ARG A 11 -33.03 -38.71 2.20
CA ARG A 11 -32.96 -37.27 1.89
C ARG A 11 -34.35 -36.66 2.14
N PRO A 12 -34.48 -35.60 2.96
CA PRO A 12 -35.73 -34.86 3.05
C PRO A 12 -36.06 -34.27 1.67
N PRO A 13 -37.34 -34.27 1.25
CA PRO A 13 -37.76 -33.92 -0.13
C PRO A 13 -37.59 -32.43 -0.52
N GLY A 14 -36.70 -31.68 0.15
CA GLY A 14 -36.49 -30.24 -0.08
C GLY A 14 -35.03 -29.77 -0.03
N GLY A 15 -34.05 -30.69 -0.01
CA GLY A 15 -32.64 -30.33 0.18
C GLY A 15 -32.32 -29.83 1.58
N THR A 16 -31.03 -29.60 1.87
CA THR A 16 -30.60 -29.13 3.19
C THR A 16 -30.80 -27.61 3.30
N PRO A 17 -31.49 -27.10 4.34
CA PRO A 17 -31.63 -25.67 4.57
C PRO A 17 -30.28 -24.97 4.68
N VAL A 18 -30.03 -23.98 3.81
CA VAL A 18 -28.79 -23.20 3.77
C VAL A 18 -29.01 -21.84 4.42
N GLN A 19 -28.12 -21.47 5.34
CA GLN A 19 -28.07 -20.16 5.98
C GLN A 19 -26.74 -19.49 5.69
N LEU A 20 -26.78 -18.25 5.22
CA LEU A 20 -25.58 -17.43 5.10
C LEU A 20 -25.31 -16.77 6.46
N ASN A 21 -24.11 -16.94 7.00
CA ASN A 21 -23.73 -16.25 8.23
C ASN A 21 -23.63 -14.73 7.95
N ILE A 22 -24.56 -13.96 8.51
CA ILE A 22 -24.69 -12.51 8.27
C ILE A 22 -23.40 -11.77 8.67
N PHE A 23 -22.76 -12.16 9.76
CA PHE A 23 -21.54 -11.50 10.24
C PHE A 23 -20.37 -11.72 9.27
N SER A 24 -20.21 -12.94 8.76
CA SER A 24 -19.22 -13.26 7.75
C SER A 24 -19.50 -12.54 6.42
N MET A 25 -20.76 -12.47 5.99
CA MET A 25 -21.15 -11.70 4.81
C MET A 25 -20.83 -10.22 4.95
N LEU A 26 -21.17 -9.61 6.09
CA LEU A 26 -20.87 -8.20 6.38
C LEU A 26 -19.36 -7.95 6.35
N LEU A 27 -18.59 -8.81 7.00
CA LEU A 27 -17.14 -8.69 7.03
C LEU A 27 -16.51 -8.84 5.64
N ALA A 28 -16.92 -9.84 4.85
CA ALA A 28 -16.45 -10.01 3.47
C ALA A 28 -16.81 -8.78 2.61
N SER A 29 -18.04 -8.26 2.77
CA SER A 29 -18.51 -7.05 2.08
C SER A 29 -17.70 -5.81 2.46
N LEU A 30 -17.40 -5.62 3.76
CA LEU A 30 -16.57 -4.52 4.25
C LEU A 30 -15.14 -4.61 3.74
N VAL A 31 -14.53 -5.79 3.74
CA VAL A 31 -13.18 -5.99 3.19
C VAL A 31 -13.18 -5.77 1.67
N GLY A 32 -14.20 -6.26 0.96
CA GLY A 32 -14.38 -5.99 -0.48
C GLY A 32 -14.53 -4.50 -0.77
N ALA A 33 -15.33 -3.78 0.02
CA ALA A 33 -15.50 -2.33 -0.10
C ALA A 33 -14.19 -1.57 0.17
N TYR A 34 -13.43 -1.97 1.19
CA TYR A 34 -12.12 -1.41 1.50
C TYR A 34 -11.12 -1.59 0.35
N VAL A 35 -11.07 -2.78 -0.25
CA VAL A 35 -10.20 -3.04 -1.41
C VAL A 35 -10.68 -2.25 -2.63
N ALA A 36 -11.99 -2.15 -2.85
CA ALA A 36 -12.56 -1.35 -3.94
C ALA A 36 -12.30 0.15 -3.78
N SER A 37 -12.29 0.68 -2.55
CA SER A 37 -11.99 2.09 -2.27
C SER A 37 -10.50 2.42 -2.26
N ALA A 38 -9.61 1.42 -2.39
CA ALA A 38 -8.17 1.63 -2.32
C ALA A 38 -7.61 2.73 -3.25
N PRO A 39 -8.09 2.90 -4.51
CA PRO A 39 -7.65 4.03 -5.35
C PRO A 39 -7.95 5.41 -4.74
N LEU A 40 -8.99 5.51 -3.91
CA LEU A 40 -9.43 6.77 -3.29
C LEU A 40 -8.74 7.05 -1.95
N HIS A 41 -8.06 6.06 -1.33
CA HIS A 41 -7.31 6.27 -0.08
C HIS A 41 -6.22 7.34 -0.22
N ALA A 42 -5.79 7.61 -1.45
CA ALA A 42 -4.93 8.72 -1.81
C ALA A 42 -5.40 10.08 -1.25
N TYR A 43 -6.70 10.33 -1.25
CA TYR A 43 -7.30 11.61 -0.86
C TYR A 43 -7.38 11.81 0.67
N LEU A 44 -6.84 10.86 1.46
CA LEU A 44 -6.56 11.11 2.87
C LEU A 44 -5.42 12.14 3.06
N TYR A 45 -4.56 12.30 2.05
CA TYR A 45 -3.44 13.25 2.05
C TYR A 45 -3.46 14.15 0.81
N GLU A 46 -3.89 13.64 -0.35
CA GLU A 46 -3.94 14.43 -1.59
C GLU A 46 -5.12 15.40 -1.61
N ASN A 47 -4.85 16.63 -2.06
CA ASN A 47 -5.88 17.62 -2.35
C ASN A 47 -6.71 17.23 -3.59
N LEU A 48 -8.00 17.56 -3.55
CA LEU A 48 -8.92 17.37 -4.66
C LEU A 48 -8.73 18.47 -5.74
N PRO A 49 -9.08 18.22 -7.01
CA PRO A 49 -8.81 19.17 -8.10
C PRO A 49 -9.41 20.56 -7.89
N TRP A 50 -10.56 20.65 -7.22
CA TRP A 50 -11.29 21.89 -6.96
C TRP A 50 -10.87 22.59 -5.65
N ALA A 51 -9.97 21.99 -4.88
CA ALA A 51 -9.43 22.61 -3.67
C ALA A 51 -8.25 23.55 -3.96
N LEU A 52 -7.69 23.48 -5.17
CA LEU A 52 -6.46 24.18 -5.54
C LEU A 52 -6.73 25.42 -6.39
N ASP A 53 -5.99 26.48 -6.10
CA ASP A 53 -5.88 27.63 -6.98
C ASP A 53 -5.03 27.30 -8.22
N PRO A 54 -5.25 27.99 -9.36
CA PRO A 54 -4.41 27.82 -10.52
C PRO A 54 -2.94 28.14 -10.16
N PRO A 55 -1.99 27.31 -10.64
CA PRO A 55 -0.59 27.49 -10.30
C PRO A 55 -0.11 28.88 -10.76
N PRO A 56 0.75 29.56 -9.98
CA PRO A 56 1.22 30.88 -10.35
C PRO A 56 1.99 30.84 -11.67
N LEU A 57 1.71 31.82 -12.55
CA LEU A 57 2.37 31.95 -13.84
C LEU A 57 3.83 32.35 -13.62
N ILE A 58 4.76 31.46 -13.93
CA ILE A 58 6.18 31.81 -14.02
C ILE A 58 6.40 32.50 -15.37
N MET A 59 7.24 33.53 -15.38
CA MET A 59 7.67 34.17 -16.62
C MET A 59 8.34 33.14 -17.55
N PRO A 60 7.86 32.96 -18.79
CA PRO A 60 8.52 32.09 -19.74
C PRO A 60 9.95 32.59 -20.00
N ASN A 61 10.92 31.68 -19.98
CA ASN A 61 12.36 31.94 -20.14
C ASN A 61 13.04 32.73 -18.99
N ALA A 62 12.47 32.73 -17.79
CA ALA A 62 13.14 33.29 -16.61
C ALA A 62 14.46 32.58 -16.30
N THR A 63 15.47 33.33 -15.86
CA THR A 63 16.69 32.73 -15.30
C THR A 63 16.38 32.06 -13.96
N TRP A 64 17.26 31.16 -13.49
CA TRP A 64 17.08 30.55 -12.18
C TRP A 64 17.02 31.60 -11.06
N ALA A 65 17.91 32.60 -11.07
CA ALA A 65 17.91 33.67 -10.07
C ALA A 65 16.58 34.45 -10.01
N GLN A 66 15.94 34.68 -11.16
CA GLN A 66 14.62 35.31 -11.21
C GLN A 66 13.52 34.39 -10.66
N THR A 67 13.62 33.10 -10.98
CA THR A 67 12.68 32.07 -10.52
C THR A 67 12.78 31.86 -9.01
N GLU A 68 14.00 31.77 -8.49
CA GLU A 68 14.29 31.68 -7.06
C GLU A 68 13.82 32.93 -6.32
N ALA A 69 14.11 34.13 -6.82
CA ALA A 69 13.61 35.37 -6.21
C ALA A 69 12.08 35.39 -6.17
N PHE A 70 11.40 34.95 -7.23
CA PHE A 70 9.94 34.82 -7.26
C PHE A 70 9.44 33.85 -6.17
N TRP A 71 10.06 32.67 -6.04
CA TRP A 71 9.64 31.68 -5.06
C TRP A 71 9.95 32.07 -3.62
N LEU A 72 11.10 32.69 -3.38
CA LEU A 72 11.44 33.25 -2.08
C LEU A 72 10.48 34.37 -1.69
N LEU A 73 10.09 35.23 -2.63
CA LEU A 73 9.04 36.22 -2.39
C LEU A 73 7.71 35.54 -2.10
N PHE A 74 7.27 34.59 -2.93
CA PHE A 74 6.04 33.82 -2.72
C PHE A 74 6.00 33.14 -1.33
N ALA A 75 7.13 32.61 -0.87
CA ALA A 75 7.27 31.95 0.42
C ALA A 75 7.31 32.96 1.59
N LYS A 76 8.09 34.04 1.45
CA LYS A 76 8.42 34.97 2.53
C LYS A 76 7.49 36.18 2.65
N ASP A 77 6.94 36.76 1.58
CA ASP A 77 6.19 38.03 1.68
C ASP A 77 5.23 38.37 0.50
N ARG A 78 4.35 39.36 0.75
CA ARG A 78 3.42 40.07 -0.16
C ARG A 78 3.77 40.01 -1.65
N LEU A 79 2.90 39.38 -2.44
CA LEU A 79 2.85 39.58 -3.89
C LEU A 79 2.73 41.09 -4.22
N PRO A 80 3.58 41.66 -5.09
CA PRO A 80 3.40 43.02 -5.60
C PRO A 80 2.06 43.15 -6.36
N PRO A 81 1.37 44.30 -6.29
CA PRO A 81 0.05 44.50 -6.89
C PRO A 81 0.01 44.33 -8.43
N LEU A 82 1.15 44.27 -9.10
CA LEU A 82 1.22 44.08 -10.56
C LEU A 82 0.77 42.67 -11.01
N TYR A 83 0.81 41.66 -10.13
CA TYR A 83 0.36 40.29 -10.41
C TYR A 83 -0.98 39.91 -9.73
N ALA A 84 -1.55 40.82 -8.93
CA ALA A 84 -2.71 40.55 -8.06
C ALA A 84 -4.04 41.09 -8.61
N ARG A 85 -4.25 41.14 -9.93
CA ARG A 85 -5.43 41.80 -10.51
C ARG A 85 -6.77 41.08 -10.27
N THR A 86 -6.79 39.96 -9.55
CA THR A 86 -8.05 39.20 -9.33
C THR A 86 -8.23 38.56 -7.94
N LEU A 87 -7.32 38.73 -6.98
CA LEU A 87 -7.55 38.26 -5.60
C LEU A 87 -7.31 39.39 -4.59
N VAL A 88 -8.40 40.03 -4.19
CA VAL A 88 -8.47 40.98 -3.09
C VAL A 88 -8.48 40.18 -1.77
N LEU A 89 -7.44 40.31 -0.94
CA LEU A 89 -7.50 40.50 0.52
C LEU A 89 -6.11 40.37 1.17
N HIS A 90 -5.65 41.48 1.75
CA HIS A 90 -4.63 41.64 2.81
C HIS A 90 -3.20 41.18 2.53
N GLY A 91 -2.31 42.17 2.40
CA GLY A 91 -0.86 41.99 2.50
C GLY A 91 -0.40 41.48 3.86
N ARG A 92 -0.57 40.17 4.09
CA ARG A 92 0.05 39.37 5.15
C ARG A 92 1.32 38.70 4.62
N VAL A 93 2.32 38.60 5.51
CA VAL A 93 3.47 37.72 5.37
C VAL A 93 2.94 36.28 5.31
N ARG A 94 3.18 35.54 4.21
CA ARG A 94 2.44 34.29 3.93
C ARG A 94 2.80 33.15 4.90
N TYR A 95 4.09 32.89 5.06
CA TYR A 95 4.60 31.84 5.94
C TYR A 95 5.63 32.42 6.92
N SER A 96 5.15 32.81 8.10
CA SER A 96 5.98 33.35 9.20
C SER A 96 5.58 32.72 10.53
N SER A 97 6.21 33.13 11.63
CA SER A 97 5.84 32.66 12.97
C SER A 97 4.35 32.88 13.30
N GLU A 98 3.70 33.88 12.70
CA GLU A 98 2.26 34.13 12.87
C GLU A 98 1.36 33.11 12.15
N THR A 99 1.89 32.38 11.17
CA THR A 99 1.14 31.36 10.42
C THR A 99 0.91 30.10 11.25
N PHE A 100 1.76 29.86 12.26
CA PHE A 100 1.75 28.67 13.08
C PHE A 100 1.07 28.93 14.42
N LEU A 101 0.41 27.90 14.96
CA LEU A 101 0.01 27.91 16.36
C LEU A 101 1.26 27.76 17.25
N ASP A 102 1.21 28.30 18.46
CA ASP A 102 2.31 28.19 19.41
C ASP A 102 2.67 26.71 19.66
N GLY A 103 3.97 26.39 19.62
CA GLY A 103 4.49 25.03 19.74
C GLY A 103 4.34 24.13 18.52
N THR A 104 3.69 24.57 17.43
CA THR A 104 3.53 23.73 16.22
C THR A 104 4.71 23.85 15.27
N SER A 105 5.17 22.74 14.69
CA SER A 105 6.28 22.67 13.73
C SER A 105 5.84 22.56 12.27
N TYR A 106 4.53 22.35 12.03
CA TYR A 106 3.95 22.11 10.70
C TYR A 106 2.69 22.94 10.44
N CYS A 107 2.50 23.33 9.18
CA CYS A 107 1.27 23.88 8.66
C CYS A 107 1.07 23.42 7.20
N HIS A 108 -0.19 23.23 6.78
CA HIS A 108 -0.56 22.94 5.40
C HIS A 108 -1.38 24.10 4.82
N ASP A 109 -0.97 24.64 3.67
CA ASP A 109 -1.81 25.51 2.85
C ASP A 109 -2.48 24.68 1.74
N PRO A 110 -3.78 24.33 1.89
CA PRO A 110 -4.49 23.55 0.90
C PRO A 110 -4.75 24.32 -0.40
N THR A 111 -4.76 25.66 -0.36
CA THR A 111 -5.06 26.48 -1.56
C THR A 111 -3.92 26.44 -2.57
N THR A 112 -2.69 26.48 -2.07
CA THR A 112 -1.47 26.44 -2.89
C THR A 112 -0.81 25.06 -2.90
N ASN A 113 -1.40 24.06 -2.25
CA ASN A 113 -0.85 22.72 -2.11
C ASN A 113 0.59 22.74 -1.55
N THR A 114 0.77 23.45 -0.42
CA THR A 114 2.09 23.72 0.17
C THR A 114 2.17 23.20 1.59
N ASP A 115 3.18 22.38 1.86
CA ASP A 115 3.56 22.01 3.22
C ASP A 115 4.63 22.95 3.74
N ILE A 116 4.45 23.46 4.95
CA ILE A 116 5.39 24.36 5.62
C ILE A 116 5.87 23.70 6.91
N TYR A 117 7.19 23.63 7.06
CA TYR A 117 7.86 23.06 8.21
C TYR A 117 8.76 24.09 8.86
N ARG A 118 8.87 24.02 10.19
CA ARG A 118 9.86 24.77 10.95
C ARG A 118 10.48 23.94 12.06
N MET A 119 11.75 24.16 12.32
CA MET A 119 12.49 23.54 13.42
C MET A 119 13.54 24.48 13.99
N VAL A 120 13.92 24.30 15.26
CA VAL A 120 15.02 25.05 15.87
C VAL A 120 16.35 24.36 15.58
N LEU A 121 17.34 25.15 15.19
CA LEU A 121 18.74 24.78 15.07
C LEU A 121 19.52 25.45 16.21
N ASP A 122 20.23 24.62 16.99
CA ASP A 122 21.25 25.08 17.92
C ASP A 122 22.61 25.09 17.22
N LEU A 123 23.12 26.29 16.97
CA LEU A 123 24.45 26.51 16.38
C LEU A 123 25.40 27.16 17.40
N SER A 124 25.25 26.85 18.69
CA SER A 124 26.16 27.31 19.74
C SER A 124 27.61 26.88 19.51
N THR A 125 27.78 25.72 18.87
CA THR A 125 29.08 25.27 18.33
C THR A 125 29.00 25.29 16.80
N PRO A 126 29.84 26.09 16.11
CA PRO A 126 29.94 26.05 14.66
C PRO A 126 30.23 24.64 14.15
N ILE A 127 29.59 24.25 13.05
CA ILE A 127 29.72 22.91 12.46
C ILE A 127 30.73 22.97 11.31
N PRO A 128 31.88 22.30 11.39
CA PRO A 128 32.85 22.24 10.30
C PRO A 128 32.24 21.73 8.99
N LEU A 129 32.72 22.24 7.84
CA LEU A 129 32.17 21.90 6.52
C LEU A 129 32.22 20.40 6.21
N ASP A 130 33.28 19.71 6.63
CA ASP A 130 33.48 18.27 6.47
C ASP A 130 32.49 17.43 7.29
N GLU A 131 32.01 17.97 8.41
CA GLU A 131 31.03 17.33 9.29
C GLU A 131 29.58 17.77 9.02
N CYS A 132 29.35 18.76 8.16
CA CYS A 132 28.03 19.33 7.90
C CYS A 132 27.00 18.26 7.51
N ASN A 133 27.36 17.34 6.61
CA ASN A 133 26.50 16.22 6.20
C ASN A 133 26.04 15.37 7.39
N ALA A 134 26.92 15.10 8.34
CA ALA A 134 26.66 14.19 9.45
C ALA A 134 26.04 14.87 10.68
N LYS A 135 26.30 16.17 10.88
CA LYS A 135 25.87 16.93 12.07
C LYS A 135 24.71 17.89 11.81
N LEU A 136 24.56 18.40 10.59
CA LEU A 136 23.48 19.31 10.19
C LEU A 136 22.46 18.60 9.31
N LEU A 137 22.86 18.08 8.15
CA LEU A 137 21.88 17.62 7.14
C LEU A 137 21.04 16.43 7.63
N THR A 138 21.63 15.48 8.34
CA THR A 138 20.88 14.36 8.97
C THR A 138 19.88 14.79 10.05
N LYS A 139 19.98 16.02 10.56
CA LYS A 139 19.02 16.58 11.52
C LYS A 139 17.93 17.40 10.85
N LEU A 140 18.15 17.85 9.61
CA LEU A 140 17.15 18.63 8.89
C LEU A 140 16.07 17.69 8.35
N ASN A 141 14.81 18.07 8.52
CA ASN A 141 13.67 17.28 8.06
C ASN A 141 13.70 16.97 6.56
N ASN A 142 14.28 17.85 5.75
CA ASN A 142 14.46 17.71 4.31
C ASN A 142 15.93 17.46 3.90
N GLY A 143 16.81 17.15 4.84
CA GLY A 143 18.25 17.06 4.59
C GLY A 143 18.65 16.02 3.55
N ALA A 144 17.88 14.93 3.41
CA ALA A 144 18.11 13.88 2.42
C ALA A 144 17.70 14.26 0.98
N ILE A 145 16.99 15.38 0.80
CA ILE A 145 16.47 15.83 -0.51
C ILE A 145 17.02 17.18 -0.96
N LEU A 146 18.18 17.61 -0.44
CA LEU A 146 18.74 18.92 -0.75
C LEU A 146 19.56 18.92 -2.05
N SER A 147 19.40 19.97 -2.85
CA SER A 147 20.29 20.31 -3.96
C SER A 147 21.67 20.73 -3.45
N LYS A 148 22.71 20.61 -4.29
CA LYS A 148 24.07 21.06 -3.93
C LYS A 148 24.12 22.52 -3.49
N GLY A 149 23.42 23.42 -4.20
CA GLY A 149 23.38 24.84 -3.85
C GLY A 149 22.76 25.11 -2.48
N LEU A 150 21.70 24.37 -2.12
CA LEU A 150 21.08 24.50 -0.79
C LEU A 150 21.97 23.91 0.30
N GLN A 151 22.64 22.78 0.03
CA GLN A 151 23.64 22.20 0.93
C GLN A 151 24.76 23.20 1.21
N ASP A 152 25.37 23.78 0.17
CA ASP A 152 26.46 24.75 0.30
C ASP A 152 26.02 25.97 1.11
N THR A 153 24.83 26.50 0.83
CA THR A 153 24.26 27.66 1.54
C THR A 153 24.11 27.38 3.05
N LEU A 154 23.52 26.24 3.40
CA LEU A 154 23.27 25.87 4.80
C LEU A 154 24.57 25.49 5.53
N CYS A 155 25.46 24.74 4.89
CA CYS A 155 26.74 24.32 5.46
C CYS A 155 27.68 25.50 5.69
N ASN A 156 27.77 26.44 4.75
CA ASN A 156 28.60 27.64 4.91
C ASN A 156 28.11 28.51 6.08
N PHE A 157 26.80 28.65 6.24
CA PHE A 157 26.24 29.36 7.39
C PHE A 157 26.52 28.62 8.70
N ALA A 158 26.32 27.30 8.75
CA ALA A 158 26.54 26.52 9.97
C ALA A 158 28.01 26.48 10.41
N ALA A 159 28.96 26.61 9.48
CA ALA A 159 30.39 26.72 9.78
C ALA A 159 30.78 28.07 10.38
N SER A 160 29.99 29.13 10.15
CA SER A 160 30.26 30.49 10.64
C SER A 160 28.95 31.24 10.94
N PRO A 161 28.17 30.80 11.96
CA PRO A 161 26.84 31.34 12.22
C PRO A 161 26.93 32.83 12.61
N ASN A 162 26.18 33.67 11.90
CA ASN A 162 26.16 35.11 12.13
C ASN A 162 24.72 35.64 12.10
N ALA A 163 24.24 36.07 13.27
CA ALA A 163 22.88 36.60 13.44
C ALA A 163 22.56 37.83 12.58
N SER A 164 23.57 38.63 12.19
CA SER A 164 23.36 39.79 11.33
C SER A 164 23.15 39.42 9.84
N LEU A 165 23.64 38.25 9.42
CA LEU A 165 23.54 37.76 8.04
C LEU A 165 22.46 36.70 7.85
N VAL A 166 21.82 36.23 8.93
CA VAL A 166 20.83 35.14 8.87
C VAL A 166 19.69 35.41 7.90
N ALA A 167 19.22 36.66 7.80
CA ALA A 167 18.13 37.05 6.90
C ALA A 167 18.48 36.85 5.41
N SER A 168 19.77 36.86 5.08
CA SER A 168 20.29 36.58 3.73
C SER A 168 20.41 35.10 3.42
N VAL A 169 20.29 34.21 4.43
CA VAL A 169 20.34 32.76 4.24
C VAL A 169 18.97 32.27 3.80
N ALA A 170 18.78 32.25 2.49
CA ALA A 170 17.59 31.69 1.86
C ALA A 170 17.88 31.29 0.44
N ALA A 171 17.32 30.17 0.04
CA ALA A 171 17.43 29.68 -1.32
C ALA A 171 16.28 28.71 -1.62
N CYS A 172 16.04 28.50 -2.90
CA CYS A 172 15.09 27.52 -3.39
C CYS A 172 15.82 26.46 -4.21
N GLN A 173 15.10 25.38 -4.48
CA GLN A 173 15.51 24.35 -5.40
C GLN A 173 14.32 23.82 -6.21
N ASP A 174 14.62 23.31 -7.39
CA ASP A 174 13.65 22.71 -8.30
C ASP A 174 13.76 21.18 -8.31
N ASN A 175 12.68 20.50 -7.97
CA ASN A 175 12.63 19.05 -7.95
C ASN A 175 12.04 18.55 -9.28
N LYS A 176 12.88 17.96 -10.11
CA LYS A 176 12.52 17.51 -11.46
C LYS A 176 12.42 15.99 -11.51
N LEU A 177 11.47 15.47 -12.29
CA LEU A 177 11.36 14.07 -12.66
C LEU A 177 11.45 13.97 -14.19
N GLY A 178 12.53 13.39 -14.69
CA GLY A 178 12.77 13.31 -16.14
C GLY A 178 12.80 14.70 -16.81
N GLY A 179 13.33 15.69 -16.09
CA GLY A 179 13.37 17.09 -16.53
C GLY A 179 12.07 17.89 -16.37
N ILE A 180 10.95 17.26 -15.95
CA ILE A 180 9.68 17.94 -15.67
C ILE A 180 9.64 18.35 -14.19
N GLN A 181 9.42 19.64 -13.91
CA GLN A 181 9.25 20.15 -12.54
C GLN A 181 8.04 19.49 -11.85
N GLN A 182 8.26 18.85 -10.69
CA GLN A 182 7.23 18.20 -9.88
C GLN A 182 6.92 18.98 -8.60
N SER A 183 7.94 19.57 -7.98
CA SER A 183 7.80 20.41 -6.80
C SER A 183 8.91 21.45 -6.69
N VAL A 184 8.68 22.47 -5.86
CA VAL A 184 9.68 23.48 -5.48
C VAL A 184 9.86 23.41 -3.98
N VAL A 185 11.11 23.43 -3.55
CA VAL A 185 11.46 23.47 -2.14
C VAL A 185 12.20 24.77 -1.87
N CYS A 186 11.80 25.52 -0.85
CA CYS A 186 12.52 26.72 -0.45
C CYS A 186 12.79 26.66 1.05
N ALA A 187 13.99 27.07 1.44
CA ALA A 187 14.40 27.10 2.82
C ALA A 187 14.99 28.45 3.19
N TRP A 188 14.78 28.85 4.45
CA TRP A 188 15.39 30.06 4.99
C TRP A 188 15.57 29.97 6.50
N LEU A 189 16.47 30.81 7.03
CA LEU A 189 16.70 30.93 8.46
C LEU A 189 16.16 32.25 9.00
N THR A 190 15.76 32.22 10.27
CA THR A 190 15.40 33.40 11.06
C THR A 190 16.10 33.32 12.42
N PRO A 191 16.44 34.47 13.04
CA PRO A 191 17.09 34.46 14.34
C PRO A 191 16.09 34.09 15.45
N GLY A 192 16.53 33.28 16.41
CA GLY A 192 15.74 32.90 17.57
C GLY A 192 14.97 31.58 17.42
N ASP A 193 14.13 31.32 18.42
CA ASP A 193 13.21 30.19 18.45
C ASP A 193 11.78 30.70 18.19
N ASP A 194 11.28 30.45 16.98
CA ASP A 194 9.92 30.80 16.59
C ASP A 194 8.90 29.70 16.99
N LEU A 195 9.33 28.54 17.49
CA LEU A 195 8.41 27.50 17.98
C LEU A 195 7.80 27.87 19.33
N THR A 196 8.51 28.61 20.17
CA THR A 196 8.00 29.09 21.46
C THR A 196 7.73 30.60 21.41
N MET A 197 6.48 31.02 21.64
CA MET A 197 6.11 32.44 21.66
C MET A 197 6.85 33.29 22.71
N HIS A 198 7.52 32.66 23.68
CA HIS A 198 8.37 33.32 24.65
C HIS A 198 9.74 33.69 24.03
N ARG A 199 9.75 34.72 23.18
CA ARG A 199 10.95 35.37 22.56
C ARG A 199 12.06 35.79 23.54
N SER A 200 11.87 35.63 24.84
CA SER A 200 12.74 36.16 25.91
C SER A 200 13.82 35.18 26.39
N SER A 201 13.82 33.92 25.93
CA SER A 201 14.73 32.87 26.42
C SER A 201 15.63 32.21 25.37
N SER A 202 15.60 32.64 24.11
CA SER A 202 16.45 32.08 23.07
C SER A 202 17.83 32.76 23.10
N GLY A 203 18.88 32.01 23.44
CA GLY A 203 20.26 32.51 23.36
C GLY A 203 20.67 32.96 21.94
N PRO A 204 21.78 33.70 21.80
CA PRO A 204 22.20 34.33 20.53
C PRO A 204 22.53 33.35 19.38
N ASN A 205 22.54 32.04 19.65
CA ASN A 205 22.95 30.99 18.71
C ASN A 205 21.80 30.06 18.28
N PHE A 206 20.56 30.37 18.68
CA PHE A 206 19.38 29.64 18.20
C PHE A 206 18.84 30.29 16.93
N TYR A 207 18.52 29.45 15.95
CA TYR A 207 17.97 29.86 14.67
C TYR A 207 16.77 28.99 14.33
N THR A 208 15.72 29.57 13.76
CA THR A 208 14.61 28.78 13.23
C THR A 208 14.79 28.56 11.75
N TYR A 209 14.86 27.29 11.37
CA TYR A 209 14.88 26.81 10.00
C TYR A 209 13.47 26.58 9.50
N TYR A 210 13.11 27.32 8.46
CA TYR A 210 11.87 27.13 7.73
C TYR A 210 12.15 26.42 6.42
N ASN A 211 11.24 25.52 6.05
CA ASN A 211 11.26 24.84 4.76
C ASN A 211 9.83 24.70 4.24
N ILE A 212 9.61 25.07 2.98
CA ILE A 212 8.37 24.80 2.26
C ILE A 212 8.56 23.69 1.22
N PHE A 213 7.52 22.89 1.03
CA PHE A 213 7.43 21.93 -0.06
C PHE A 213 6.17 22.24 -0.88
N LEU A 214 6.36 22.93 -2.01
CA LEU A 214 5.29 23.32 -2.92
C LEU A 214 5.10 22.27 -4.01
N MET A 215 3.94 21.63 -4.04
CA MET A 215 3.58 20.66 -5.07
C MET A 215 2.91 21.36 -6.26
N ARG A 216 3.34 21.06 -7.50
CA ARG A 216 2.83 21.75 -8.70
C ARG A 216 2.10 20.86 -9.71
N PRO A 217 1.02 20.14 -9.32
CA PRO A 217 0.20 19.47 -10.31
C PRO A 217 -0.59 20.49 -11.13
N SER A 218 -0.82 20.21 -12.42
CA SER A 218 -1.81 20.97 -13.19
C SER A 218 -3.22 20.51 -12.79
N ILE A 219 -4.19 21.44 -12.77
CA ILE A 219 -5.58 21.11 -12.41
C ILE A 219 -6.15 20.04 -13.36
N GLY A 220 -5.85 20.15 -14.67
CA GLY A 220 -6.25 19.14 -15.66
C GLY A 220 -5.68 17.75 -15.37
N PHE A 221 -4.42 17.66 -14.93
CA PHE A 221 -3.82 16.40 -14.51
C PHE A 221 -4.53 15.79 -13.29
N LEU A 222 -4.94 16.60 -12.31
CA LEU A 222 -5.67 16.11 -11.14
C LEU A 222 -7.06 15.57 -11.50
N TYR A 223 -7.79 16.22 -12.42
CA TYR A 223 -9.06 15.68 -12.93
C TYR A 223 -8.85 14.36 -13.68
N ALA A 224 -7.82 14.26 -14.52
CA ALA A 224 -7.48 13.02 -15.21
C ALA A 224 -7.16 11.89 -14.21
N LYS A 225 -6.40 12.20 -13.15
CA LYS A 225 -6.07 11.26 -12.07
C LYS A 225 -7.32 10.82 -11.30
N LEU A 226 -8.21 11.75 -10.94
CA LEU A 226 -9.48 11.44 -10.29
C LEU A 226 -10.35 10.53 -11.17
N ALA A 227 -10.48 10.84 -12.46
CA ALA A 227 -11.22 10.01 -13.40
C ALA A 227 -10.62 8.60 -13.51
N ALA A 228 -9.29 8.49 -13.61
CA ALA A 228 -8.60 7.20 -13.65
C ALA A 228 -8.84 6.38 -12.37
N ARG A 229 -8.82 7.00 -11.18
CA ARG A 229 -9.14 6.35 -9.90
C ARG A 229 -10.57 5.86 -9.84
N VAL A 230 -11.54 6.66 -10.29
CA VAL A 230 -12.96 6.25 -10.35
C VAL A 230 -13.13 5.05 -11.28
N VAL A 231 -12.48 5.05 -12.45
CA VAL A 231 -12.49 3.90 -13.37
C VAL A 231 -11.88 2.66 -12.71
N LEU A 232 -10.76 2.81 -11.99
CA LEU A 232 -10.15 1.70 -11.23
C LEU A 232 -11.08 1.16 -10.15
N VAL A 233 -11.77 2.02 -9.40
CA VAL A 233 -12.77 1.60 -8.39
C VAL A 233 -13.88 0.76 -9.05
N LEU A 234 -14.46 1.26 -10.15
CA LEU A 234 -15.52 0.55 -10.88
C LEU A 234 -15.02 -0.79 -11.44
N TYR A 235 -13.78 -0.82 -11.95
CA TYR A 235 -13.16 -2.04 -12.44
C TYR A 235 -12.93 -3.05 -11.30
N ILE A 236 -12.43 -2.62 -10.13
CA ILE A 236 -12.27 -3.51 -8.97
C ILE A 236 -13.61 -4.06 -8.51
N LEU A 237 -14.66 -3.23 -8.43
CA LEU A 237 -16.02 -3.69 -8.09
C LEU A 237 -16.53 -4.74 -9.09
N TYR A 238 -16.31 -4.51 -10.38
CA TYR A 238 -16.66 -5.47 -11.44
C TYR A 238 -15.93 -6.81 -11.27
N ARG A 239 -14.60 -6.78 -11.01
CA ARG A 239 -13.80 -7.99 -10.78
C ARG A 239 -14.22 -8.72 -9.49
N LEU A 240 -14.46 -8.00 -8.40
CA LEU A 240 -14.99 -8.56 -7.14
C LEU A 240 -16.31 -9.29 -7.35
N TRP A 241 -17.22 -8.70 -8.14
CA TRP A 241 -18.50 -9.34 -8.43
C TRP A 241 -18.32 -10.62 -9.26
N LEU A 242 -17.60 -10.54 -10.38
CA LEU A 242 -17.49 -11.65 -11.32
C LEU A 242 -16.67 -12.82 -10.79
N ASP A 243 -15.54 -12.53 -10.13
CA ASP A 243 -14.55 -13.54 -9.76
C ASP A 243 -14.75 -14.06 -8.33
N TYR A 244 -15.57 -13.39 -7.50
CA TYR A 244 -15.81 -13.80 -6.12
C TYR A 244 -17.29 -13.92 -5.77
N TYR A 245 -18.02 -12.81 -5.68
CA TYR A 245 -19.39 -12.82 -5.13
C TYR A 245 -20.38 -13.64 -5.95
N ARG A 246 -20.24 -13.65 -7.28
CA ARG A 246 -21.02 -14.52 -8.16
C ARG A 246 -20.84 -16.00 -7.78
N HIS A 247 -19.60 -16.42 -7.54
CA HIS A 247 -19.29 -17.79 -7.12
C HIS A 247 -19.78 -18.07 -5.71
N CYS A 248 -19.66 -17.15 -4.76
CA CYS A 248 -20.28 -17.31 -3.44
C CYS A 248 -21.81 -17.51 -3.52
N ARG A 249 -22.48 -16.90 -4.51
CA ARG A 249 -23.92 -17.11 -4.75
C ARG A 249 -24.22 -18.49 -5.33
N GLU A 250 -23.36 -19.00 -6.21
CA GLU A 250 -23.43 -20.38 -6.72
C GLU A 250 -23.21 -21.39 -5.59
N LEU A 251 -22.21 -21.15 -4.74
CA LEU A 251 -21.92 -21.96 -3.55
C LEU A 251 -23.16 -22.15 -2.67
N LEU A 252 -23.92 -21.07 -2.43
CA LEU A 252 -25.12 -21.13 -1.60
C LEU A 252 -26.20 -22.04 -2.20
N ARG A 253 -26.27 -22.16 -3.53
CA ARG A 253 -27.19 -23.07 -4.21
C ARG A 253 -26.71 -24.51 -4.07
N ASP A 254 -25.41 -24.75 -4.27
CA ASP A 254 -24.83 -26.09 -4.21
C ASP A 254 -24.77 -26.64 -2.78
N CYS A 255 -24.70 -25.77 -1.77
CA CYS A 255 -24.83 -26.15 -0.35
C CYS A 255 -26.14 -26.89 -0.03
N ALA A 256 -27.21 -26.70 -0.83
CA ALA A 256 -28.47 -27.41 -0.62
C ALA A 256 -28.37 -28.92 -0.90
N LEU A 257 -27.33 -29.35 -1.63
CA LEU A 257 -27.06 -30.75 -1.97
C LEU A 257 -26.22 -31.47 -0.89
N VAL A 258 -25.67 -30.73 0.08
CA VAL A 258 -24.87 -31.29 1.18
C VAL A 258 -25.79 -32.07 2.12
N GLU A 259 -25.38 -33.27 2.52
CA GLU A 259 -26.15 -34.07 3.48
C GLU A 259 -26.06 -33.48 4.90
N GLY A 260 -27.19 -33.09 5.49
CA GLY A 260 -27.24 -32.54 6.84
C GLY A 260 -28.64 -32.05 7.22
N HIS A 261 -28.82 -31.64 8.47
CA HIS A 261 -30.08 -31.01 8.91
C HIS A 261 -30.15 -29.53 8.53
N ARG A 262 -29.00 -28.86 8.55
CA ARG A 262 -28.83 -27.45 8.17
C ARG A 262 -27.37 -27.20 7.82
N CYS A 263 -27.12 -26.27 6.91
CA CYS A 263 -25.78 -25.80 6.58
C CYS A 263 -25.67 -24.29 6.82
N GLU A 264 -24.58 -23.85 7.44
CA GLU A 264 -24.24 -22.44 7.61
C GLU A 264 -22.96 -22.12 6.83
N VAL A 265 -23.02 -21.11 5.95
CA VAL A 265 -21.91 -20.72 5.09
C VAL A 265 -21.23 -19.46 5.62
N PHE A 266 -19.91 -19.53 5.74
CA PHE A 266 -19.01 -18.43 6.06
C PHE A 266 -18.20 -18.09 4.81
N LEU A 267 -18.35 -16.86 4.33
CA LEU A 267 -17.59 -16.31 3.22
C LEU A 267 -16.16 -15.99 3.65
N GLY A 268 -15.25 -16.18 2.70
CA GLY A 268 -13.87 -15.76 2.76
C GLY A 268 -13.68 -14.26 2.47
N ASP A 269 -12.43 -13.93 2.16
CA ASP A 269 -11.93 -12.60 1.85
C ASP A 269 -11.47 -12.51 0.39
N PRO A 270 -12.07 -11.64 -0.44
CA PRO A 270 -11.74 -11.51 -1.85
C PRO A 270 -10.40 -10.80 -2.15
N THR A 271 -9.69 -10.28 -1.15
CA THR A 271 -8.55 -9.36 -1.34
C THR A 271 -7.49 -9.93 -2.30
N SER A 272 -7.07 -11.18 -2.13
CA SER A 272 -5.98 -11.77 -2.94
C SER A 272 -6.31 -11.89 -4.43
N LEU A 273 -7.60 -11.94 -4.83
CA LEU A 273 -7.98 -11.92 -6.25
C LEU A 273 -7.60 -10.60 -6.91
N ILE A 274 -7.85 -9.49 -6.21
CA ILE A 274 -7.59 -8.15 -6.71
C ILE A 274 -6.09 -7.85 -6.70
N LEU A 275 -5.38 -8.27 -5.65
CA LEU A 275 -3.94 -8.09 -5.53
C LEU A 275 -3.11 -8.88 -6.56
N LEU A 276 -3.71 -9.88 -7.20
CA LEU A 276 -3.07 -10.67 -8.26
C LEU A 276 -3.51 -10.27 -9.67
N ASP A 277 -4.48 -9.37 -9.81
CA ASP A 277 -4.91 -8.86 -11.12
C ASP A 277 -3.81 -7.92 -11.67
N PRO A 278 -3.16 -8.26 -12.79
CA PRO A 278 -2.06 -7.46 -13.32
C PRO A 278 -2.49 -6.05 -13.73
N PHE A 279 -3.75 -5.86 -14.15
CA PHE A 279 -4.25 -4.56 -14.56
C PHE A 279 -4.51 -3.67 -13.35
N VAL A 280 -5.08 -4.22 -12.27
CA VAL A 280 -5.28 -3.47 -11.02
C VAL A 280 -3.94 -3.07 -10.42
N THR A 281 -3.03 -4.04 -10.23
CA THR A 281 -1.73 -3.78 -9.60
C THR A 281 -0.86 -2.84 -10.43
N PHE A 282 -0.89 -2.95 -11.77
CA PHE A 282 -0.23 -1.98 -12.65
C PHE A 282 -0.86 -0.58 -12.54
N GLY A 283 -2.19 -0.48 -12.61
CA GLY A 283 -2.90 0.80 -12.50
C GLY A 283 -2.64 1.50 -11.17
N MET A 284 -2.68 0.77 -10.06
CA MET A 284 -2.37 1.27 -8.72
C MET A 284 -0.90 1.68 -8.58
N SER A 285 0.02 0.88 -9.12
CA SER A 285 1.45 1.21 -9.14
C SER A 285 1.72 2.48 -9.95
N LEU A 286 1.09 2.61 -11.11
CA LEU A 286 1.18 3.80 -11.94
C LEU A 286 0.61 5.03 -11.22
N ASP A 287 -0.51 4.90 -10.51
CA ASP A 287 -1.07 6.00 -9.72
C ASP A 287 -0.10 6.47 -8.62
N VAL A 288 0.60 5.54 -7.95
CA VAL A 288 1.67 5.86 -6.99
C VAL A 288 2.80 6.65 -7.68
N TRP A 289 3.27 6.19 -8.84
CA TRP A 289 4.29 6.90 -9.63
C TRP A 289 3.86 8.32 -10.05
N LEU A 290 2.62 8.46 -10.50
CA LEU A 290 2.03 9.75 -10.88
C LEU A 290 1.79 10.68 -9.67
N SER A 291 2.02 10.19 -8.45
CA SER A 291 1.93 10.92 -7.19
C SER A 291 3.30 11.29 -6.61
N ALA A 292 4.37 11.29 -7.42
CA ALA A 292 5.75 11.51 -6.98
C ALA A 292 5.96 12.73 -6.06
N SER A 293 5.36 13.88 -6.38
CA SER A 293 5.47 15.09 -5.55
C SER A 293 4.83 14.90 -4.17
N VAL A 294 3.68 14.24 -4.11
CA VAL A 294 2.98 13.94 -2.86
C VAL A 294 3.73 12.88 -2.04
N ILE A 295 4.35 11.88 -2.70
CA ILE A 295 5.24 10.93 -2.04
C ILE A 295 6.40 11.69 -1.39
N GLY A 296 7.01 12.65 -2.08
CA GLY A 296 8.07 13.49 -1.51
C GLY A 296 7.61 14.26 -0.27
N SER A 297 6.44 14.88 -0.32
CA SER A 297 5.84 15.55 0.85
C SER A 297 5.55 14.59 2.00
N SER A 298 4.87 13.48 1.75
CA SER A 298 4.56 12.48 2.80
C SER A 298 5.82 11.84 3.41
N THR A 299 6.90 11.74 2.64
CA THR A 299 8.23 11.31 3.11
C THR A 299 8.81 12.32 4.08
N LEU A 300 8.69 13.63 3.81
CA LEU A 300 9.09 14.68 4.73
C LEU A 300 8.26 14.66 6.02
N ALA A 301 6.95 14.45 5.91
CA ALA A 301 6.07 14.26 7.06
C ALA A 301 6.48 13.02 7.89
N ALA A 302 6.83 11.91 7.24
CA ALA A 302 7.29 10.69 7.91
C ALA A 302 8.67 10.81 8.59
N VAL A 303 9.48 11.80 8.22
CA VAL A 303 10.75 12.10 8.91
C VAL A 303 10.53 12.97 10.16
N GLN A 304 9.33 13.50 10.38
CA GLN A 304 9.05 14.43 11.47
C GLN A 304 8.26 13.79 12.60
N ILE A 305 8.95 13.26 13.60
CA ILE A 305 8.27 12.66 14.76
C ILE A 305 7.74 13.71 15.75
N ASP A 306 8.24 14.95 15.69
CA ASP A 306 7.79 16.05 16.56
C ASP A 306 6.31 16.39 16.35
N ASP A 307 5.81 16.26 15.12
CA ASP A 307 4.38 16.30 14.81
C ASP A 307 3.88 14.87 14.54
N THR A 308 3.52 14.18 15.64
CA THR A 308 3.04 12.79 15.57
C THR A 308 1.83 12.59 14.66
N TRP A 309 0.99 13.62 14.48
CA TRP A 309 -0.17 13.51 13.60
C TRP A 309 0.28 13.47 12.14
N GLN A 310 1.17 14.38 11.74
CA GLN A 310 1.72 14.39 10.38
C GLN A 310 2.59 13.17 10.09
N PHE A 311 3.37 12.71 11.07
CA PHE A 311 4.09 11.44 10.97
C PHE A 311 3.14 10.28 10.64
N MET A 312 2.03 10.15 11.37
CA MET A 312 1.06 9.08 11.15
C MET A 312 0.35 9.23 9.80
N LEU A 313 -0.02 10.46 9.41
CA LEU A 313 -0.67 10.72 8.12
C LEU A 313 0.27 10.44 6.93
N GLY A 314 1.54 10.83 7.05
CA GLY A 314 2.59 10.52 6.09
C GLY A 314 2.82 9.01 5.97
N CYS A 315 2.93 8.29 7.10
CA CYS A 315 3.04 6.83 7.10
C CYS A 315 1.82 6.15 6.47
N LEU A 316 0.62 6.61 6.78
CA LEU A 316 -0.62 6.07 6.22
C LEU A 316 -0.69 6.27 4.70
N TYR A 317 -0.25 7.43 4.21
CA TYR A 317 -0.17 7.70 2.79
C TYR A 317 0.91 6.84 2.11
N LEU A 318 2.08 6.68 2.73
CA LEU A 318 3.17 5.85 2.23
C LEU A 318 2.85 4.34 2.27
N ALA A 319 1.86 3.90 3.06
CA ALA A 319 1.37 2.51 3.02
C ALA A 319 0.91 2.09 1.60
N ARG A 320 0.51 3.06 0.76
CA ARG A 320 0.15 2.83 -0.65
C ARG A 320 1.30 2.26 -1.49
N MET A 321 2.54 2.31 -1.00
CA MET A 321 3.68 1.67 -1.65
C MET A 321 3.55 0.13 -1.67
N GLU A 322 2.66 -0.47 -0.87
CA GLU A 322 2.34 -1.90 -0.94
C GLU A 322 1.89 -2.36 -2.34
N TRP A 323 1.25 -1.48 -3.13
CA TRP A 323 0.85 -1.81 -4.50
C TRP A 323 2.03 -2.14 -5.41
N ILE A 324 3.20 -1.57 -5.14
CA ILE A 324 4.46 -1.87 -5.83
C ILE A 324 4.94 -3.27 -5.48
N ALA A 325 4.81 -3.67 -4.22
CA ALA A 325 5.12 -5.02 -3.75
C ALA A 325 4.15 -6.06 -4.32
N TYR A 326 2.85 -5.74 -4.41
CA TYR A 326 1.90 -6.64 -5.06
C TYR A 326 2.11 -6.74 -6.57
N PHE A 327 2.46 -5.64 -7.23
CA PHE A 327 2.80 -5.65 -8.65
C PHE A 327 4.06 -6.48 -8.94
N SER A 328 5.09 -6.39 -8.07
CA SER A 328 6.28 -7.25 -8.21
C SER A 328 5.93 -8.72 -8.06
N LEU A 329 5.05 -9.09 -7.12
CA LEU A 329 4.54 -10.46 -6.98
C LEU A 329 3.70 -10.90 -8.19
N ALA A 330 2.87 -10.01 -8.75
CA ALA A 330 2.07 -10.29 -9.94
C ALA A 330 2.95 -10.55 -11.17
N ILE A 331 4.09 -9.87 -11.30
CA ILE A 331 5.12 -10.13 -12.32
C ILE A 331 5.92 -11.40 -12.01
N ALA A 332 6.27 -11.63 -10.74
CA ALA A 332 7.06 -12.80 -10.34
C ALA A 332 6.31 -14.11 -10.62
N SER A 333 4.99 -14.16 -10.39
CA SER A 333 4.15 -15.33 -10.64
C SER A 333 4.34 -15.98 -12.03
N PRO A 334 4.14 -15.26 -13.16
CA PRO A 334 4.35 -15.82 -14.49
C PRO A 334 5.82 -16.11 -14.79
N ILE A 335 6.78 -15.41 -14.18
CA ILE A 335 8.22 -15.71 -14.33
C ILE A 335 8.56 -17.05 -13.66
N LEU A 336 8.10 -17.25 -12.42
CA LEU A 336 8.28 -18.51 -11.68
C LEU A 336 7.70 -19.69 -12.46
N LYS A 337 6.55 -19.48 -13.11
CA LYS A 337 5.90 -20.45 -14.00
C LYS A 337 6.73 -20.79 -15.23
N ARG A 338 7.23 -19.78 -15.93
CA ARG A 338 8.06 -19.96 -17.13
C ARG A 338 9.40 -20.65 -16.82
N LEU A 339 9.92 -20.45 -15.62
CA LEU A 339 11.17 -21.05 -15.16
C LEU A 339 10.98 -22.41 -14.46
N HIS A 340 9.74 -22.86 -14.23
CA HIS A 340 9.42 -24.11 -13.51
C HIS A 340 10.07 -24.21 -12.12
N ILE A 341 10.17 -23.08 -11.41
CA ILE A 341 10.73 -23.01 -10.05
C ILE A 341 9.68 -22.72 -8.98
N GLU A 342 8.40 -22.94 -9.29
CA GLU A 342 7.28 -22.66 -8.39
C GLU A 342 7.38 -23.46 -7.09
N GLY A 343 7.99 -24.65 -7.13
CA GLY A 343 8.22 -25.49 -5.95
C GLY A 343 9.26 -24.95 -4.97
N ARG A 344 10.10 -24.00 -5.39
CA ARG A 344 11.04 -23.30 -4.51
C ARG A 344 10.42 -22.07 -3.85
N PHE A 345 9.31 -21.58 -4.38
CA PHE A 345 8.68 -20.35 -3.91
C PHE A 345 7.48 -20.67 -3.02
N THR A 346 7.52 -20.17 -1.78
CA THR A 346 6.38 -20.29 -0.86
C THR A 346 5.47 -19.08 -1.07
N PRO A 347 4.16 -19.25 -1.34
CA PRO A 347 3.24 -18.14 -1.53
C PRO A 347 3.19 -17.27 -0.26
N VAL A 348 3.43 -15.97 -0.42
CA VAL A 348 3.52 -15.04 0.71
C VAL A 348 2.12 -14.60 1.15
N ASP A 349 1.93 -14.41 2.45
CA ASP A 349 0.69 -13.86 3.01
C ASP A 349 0.50 -12.39 2.57
N PRO A 350 -0.62 -12.03 1.94
CA PRO A 350 -0.87 -10.65 1.51
C PRO A 350 -0.78 -9.63 2.64
N THR A 351 -1.23 -9.98 3.84
CA THR A 351 -1.22 -9.10 5.03
C THR A 351 0.20 -8.85 5.50
N LEU A 352 1.06 -9.87 5.49
CA LEU A 352 2.47 -9.70 5.87
C LEU A 352 3.22 -8.82 4.87
N VAL A 353 2.90 -8.95 3.58
CA VAL A 353 3.43 -8.07 2.53
C VAL A 353 3.01 -6.62 2.77
N ALA A 354 1.72 -6.36 3.01
CA ALA A 354 1.22 -5.03 3.35
C ALA A 354 1.92 -4.44 4.59
N MET A 355 2.00 -5.23 5.67
CA MET A 355 2.66 -4.81 6.91
C MET A 355 4.13 -4.46 6.70
N ALA A 356 4.88 -5.30 5.98
CA ALA A 356 6.29 -5.07 5.72
C ALA A 356 6.52 -3.87 4.79
N ALA A 357 5.72 -3.75 3.72
CA ALA A 357 5.78 -2.60 2.82
C ALA A 357 5.45 -1.30 3.55
N THR A 358 4.42 -1.30 4.40
CA THR A 358 4.05 -0.14 5.24
C THR A 358 5.14 0.22 6.23
N LEU A 359 5.77 -0.78 6.87
CA LEU A 359 6.86 -0.55 7.81
C LEU A 359 8.09 0.08 7.11
N ILE A 360 8.43 -0.43 5.92
CA ILE A 360 9.56 0.06 5.12
C ILE A 360 9.29 1.46 4.58
N ALA A 361 8.10 1.68 4.01
CA ALA A 361 7.76 2.94 3.38
C ALA A 361 7.43 4.05 4.39
N GLY A 362 6.86 3.73 5.56
CA GLY A 362 6.52 4.71 6.59
C GLY A 362 7.59 4.81 7.68
N PRO A 363 7.50 4.08 8.80
CA PRO A 363 8.38 4.27 9.95
C PRO A 363 9.89 4.12 9.69
N LEU A 364 10.31 3.21 8.80
CA LEU A 364 11.74 3.07 8.48
C LEU A 364 12.28 4.24 7.65
N THR A 365 11.43 5.02 7.00
CA THR A 365 11.80 6.28 6.33
C THR A 365 12.33 7.30 7.31
N TYR A 366 11.79 7.38 8.53
CA TYR A 366 12.35 8.21 9.60
C TYR A 366 13.81 7.82 9.89
N GLN A 367 14.08 6.52 10.02
CA GLN A 367 15.43 5.99 10.29
C GLN A 367 16.37 6.24 9.10
N GLN A 368 15.86 6.16 7.87
CA GLN A 368 16.63 6.50 6.67
C GLN A 368 16.97 7.99 6.62
N GLY A 369 16.02 8.87 6.93
CA GLY A 369 16.20 10.33 6.93
C GLY A 369 17.22 10.83 7.97
N HIS A 370 17.40 10.11 9.07
CA HIS A 370 18.35 10.46 10.13
C HIS A 370 19.66 9.67 10.07
N SER A 371 19.79 8.73 9.13
CA SER A 371 21.02 7.95 8.97
C SER A 371 22.00 8.68 8.05
N VAL A 372 23.25 8.81 8.50
CA VAL A 372 24.33 9.40 7.69
C VAL A 372 24.50 8.66 6.36
N PHE A 373 24.39 7.33 6.38
CA PHE A 373 24.55 6.51 5.18
C PHE A 373 23.44 6.78 4.16
N PHE A 374 22.17 6.67 4.59
CA PHE A 374 21.04 6.85 3.68
C PHE A 374 20.89 8.30 3.22
N THR A 375 21.12 9.28 4.09
CA THR A 375 21.14 10.71 3.71
C THR A 375 22.15 10.95 2.60
N ARG A 376 23.40 10.47 2.75
CA ARG A 376 24.42 10.60 1.69
C ARG A 376 24.03 9.86 0.41
N LEU A 377 23.44 8.67 0.52
CA LEU A 377 22.98 7.90 -0.64
C LEU A 377 21.89 8.64 -1.40
N TYR A 378 20.86 9.16 -0.72
CA TYR A 378 19.79 9.93 -1.35
C TYR A 378 20.29 11.23 -1.96
N LEU A 379 21.12 11.99 -1.25
CA LEU A 379 21.77 13.17 -1.81
C LEU A 379 22.55 12.86 -3.08
N TRP A 380 23.30 11.74 -3.10
CA TRP A 380 24.00 11.29 -4.30
C TRP A 380 23.03 10.92 -5.43
N LEU A 381 21.99 10.13 -5.16
CA LEU A 381 20.98 9.74 -6.16
C LEU A 381 20.30 10.95 -6.79
N PHE A 382 19.92 11.93 -5.97
CA PHE A 382 19.20 13.13 -6.39
C PHE A 382 20.08 14.14 -7.14
N ASN A 383 21.36 14.26 -6.80
CA ASN A 383 22.25 15.27 -7.38
C ASN A 383 23.15 14.77 -8.53
N THR A 384 23.28 13.46 -8.76
CA THR A 384 24.23 12.92 -9.77
C THR A 384 23.88 13.31 -11.20
N LYS A 385 22.59 13.47 -11.53
CA LYS A 385 22.10 13.86 -12.86
C LYS A 385 21.28 15.14 -12.84
N ALA A 386 21.38 15.91 -11.76
CA ALA A 386 20.79 17.23 -11.71
C ALA A 386 21.43 18.13 -12.79
N PRO A 387 20.63 18.84 -13.61
CA PRO A 387 21.14 19.69 -14.67
C PRO A 387 21.90 20.92 -14.15
N ASP A 388 21.58 21.38 -12.95
CA ASP A 388 22.15 22.58 -12.34
C ASP A 388 22.28 22.39 -10.80
N PRO A 389 23.10 23.20 -10.11
CA PRO A 389 23.30 23.07 -8.67
C PRO A 389 22.05 23.35 -7.82
N HIS A 390 21.01 23.95 -8.41
CA HIS A 390 19.78 24.35 -7.73
C HIS A 390 18.61 23.41 -8.05
N SER A 391 18.87 22.28 -8.68
CA SER A 391 17.86 21.28 -8.97
C SER A 391 18.29 19.91 -8.48
N ILE A 392 17.30 19.04 -8.35
CA ILE A 392 17.51 17.62 -8.13
C ILE A 392 16.70 16.81 -9.14
N GLU A 393 17.22 15.65 -9.52
CA GLU A 393 16.50 14.67 -10.31
C GLU A 393 15.97 13.57 -9.39
N ILE A 394 14.66 13.60 -9.10
CA ILE A 394 14.04 12.72 -8.10
C ILE A 394 13.83 11.29 -8.60
N GLY A 395 13.90 11.05 -9.92
CA GLY A 395 13.64 9.75 -10.51
C GLY A 395 14.51 8.62 -9.96
N TYR A 396 15.80 8.87 -9.72
CA TYR A 396 16.72 7.85 -9.20
C TYR A 396 16.44 7.46 -7.76
N GLY A 397 16.15 8.44 -6.89
CA GLY A 397 15.81 8.17 -5.49
C GLY A 397 14.46 7.49 -5.36
N ILE A 398 13.46 7.92 -6.15
CA ILE A 398 12.15 7.25 -6.22
C ILE A 398 12.30 5.81 -6.71
N PHE A 399 13.06 5.58 -7.78
CA PHE A 399 13.31 4.24 -8.29
C PHE A 399 13.98 3.34 -7.25
N PHE A 400 15.02 3.84 -6.56
CA PHE A 400 15.66 3.12 -5.47
C PHE A 400 14.67 2.75 -4.37
N PHE A 401 13.87 3.72 -3.90
CA PHE A 401 12.87 3.50 -2.86
C PHE A 401 11.75 2.54 -3.27
N LEU A 402 11.37 2.53 -4.55
CA LEU A 402 10.41 1.56 -5.09
C LEU A 402 11.00 0.17 -5.20
N CYS A 403 12.28 0.04 -5.56
CA CYS A 403 12.97 -1.24 -5.57
C CYS A 403 13.07 -1.85 -4.17
N THR A 404 13.34 -1.05 -3.13
CA THR A 404 13.40 -1.60 -1.76
C THR A 404 12.05 -2.18 -1.32
N VAL A 405 10.94 -1.47 -1.60
CA VAL A 405 9.59 -1.98 -1.30
C VAL A 405 9.23 -3.17 -2.20
N GLY A 406 9.48 -3.07 -3.51
CA GLY A 406 9.14 -4.11 -4.49
C GLY A 406 9.89 -5.43 -4.31
N LEU A 407 11.12 -5.39 -3.78
CA LEU A 407 11.91 -6.59 -3.47
C LEU A 407 11.58 -7.22 -2.11
N THR A 408 10.86 -6.50 -1.24
CA THR A 408 10.53 -6.98 0.12
C THR A 408 9.84 -8.35 0.13
N PRO A 409 8.82 -8.63 -0.71
CA PRO A 409 8.14 -9.93 -0.70
C PRO A 409 9.04 -11.10 -1.09
N ILE A 410 10.11 -10.86 -1.85
CA ILE A 410 11.05 -11.91 -2.28
C ILE A 410 11.92 -12.36 -1.10
N VAL A 411 12.19 -11.44 -0.16
CA VAL A 411 13.02 -11.72 1.03
C VAL A 411 12.20 -12.36 2.17
N LEU A 412 10.88 -12.15 2.19
CA LEU A 412 9.97 -12.70 3.18
C LEU A 412 9.64 -14.19 2.91
N GLU A 413 10.65 -15.05 3.03
CA GLU A 413 10.43 -16.49 3.11
C GLU A 413 9.99 -16.86 4.52
N THR A 414 8.80 -17.45 4.67
CA THR A 414 8.34 -18.00 5.96
C THR A 414 8.00 -19.48 5.82
N TYR A 415 8.71 -20.32 6.56
CA TYR A 415 8.45 -21.75 6.66
C TYR A 415 7.51 -22.02 7.84
N MET A 416 6.26 -22.42 7.57
CA MET A 416 5.44 -23.15 8.54
C MET A 416 4.58 -24.20 7.84
N VAL A 417 4.85 -25.48 8.12
CA VAL A 417 4.03 -26.61 7.68
C VAL A 417 2.97 -26.90 8.75
N LEU A 418 1.70 -26.62 8.46
CA LEU A 418 0.54 -27.02 9.28
C LEU A 418 -0.43 -27.85 8.43
N ARG A 419 -1.30 -28.66 9.07
CA ARG A 419 -2.38 -29.41 8.40
C ARG A 419 -3.30 -28.48 7.59
N HIS A 420 -3.47 -28.79 6.30
CA HIS A 420 -4.13 -27.93 5.29
C HIS A 420 -5.61 -27.62 5.53
N ALA A 421 -6.35 -28.52 6.19
CA ALA A 421 -7.78 -28.38 6.44
C ALA A 421 -8.12 -27.47 7.65
N LEU A 422 -7.15 -27.15 8.50
CA LEU A 422 -7.41 -26.39 9.73
C LEU A 422 -7.52 -24.88 9.46
N PRO A 423 -8.36 -24.14 10.21
CA PRO A 423 -8.39 -22.68 10.18
C PRO A 423 -7.05 -21.99 10.48
N SER A 424 -6.14 -22.70 11.17
CA SER A 424 -4.77 -22.25 11.44
C SER A 424 -3.85 -22.34 10.22
N PHE A 425 -4.25 -23.01 9.15
CA PHE A 425 -3.57 -23.01 7.85
C PHE A 425 -4.22 -21.97 6.93
N ASN A 426 -4.31 -20.74 7.42
CA ASN A 426 -4.78 -19.57 6.66
C ASN A 426 -3.79 -18.43 6.80
N ASP A 427 -4.06 -17.36 6.08
CA ASP A 427 -3.34 -16.09 6.22
C ASP A 427 -3.66 -15.43 7.57
N VAL A 428 -2.74 -14.63 8.11
CA VAL A 428 -2.79 -14.01 9.44
C VAL A 428 -4.11 -13.28 9.65
N LYS A 429 -4.52 -12.45 8.68
CA LYS A 429 -5.81 -11.75 8.69
C LYS A 429 -6.95 -12.74 8.81
N HIS A 430 -6.98 -13.77 7.97
CA HIS A 430 -8.09 -14.72 7.95
C HIS A 430 -8.13 -15.63 9.19
N ARG A 431 -6.98 -15.97 9.78
CA ARG A 431 -6.90 -16.65 11.10
C ARG A 431 -7.57 -15.81 12.19
N PHE A 432 -7.32 -14.50 12.21
CA PHE A 432 -7.93 -13.59 13.17
C PHE A 432 -9.45 -13.50 12.97
N LEU A 433 -9.90 -13.33 11.72
CA LEU A 433 -11.33 -13.25 11.39
C LEU A 433 -12.07 -14.54 11.74
N LEU A 434 -11.52 -15.71 11.38
CA LEU A 434 -12.10 -17.01 11.76
C LEU A 434 -12.04 -17.27 13.27
N ALA A 435 -11.00 -16.80 13.98
CA ALA A 435 -10.94 -16.94 15.43
C ALA A 435 -12.09 -16.17 16.10
N LEU A 436 -12.36 -14.95 15.63
CA LEU A 436 -13.48 -14.14 16.11
C LEU A 436 -14.84 -14.79 15.82
N GLN A 437 -14.99 -15.43 14.66
CA GLN A 437 -16.25 -16.04 14.22
C GLN A 437 -16.51 -17.42 14.83
N LEU A 438 -15.50 -18.30 14.81
CA LEU A 438 -15.63 -19.72 15.13
C LEU A 438 -15.06 -20.08 16.51
N ARG A 439 -13.88 -19.58 16.90
CA ARG A 439 -13.22 -20.00 18.16
C ARG A 439 -13.83 -19.39 19.41
N CYS A 440 -14.36 -18.17 19.33
CA CYS A 440 -14.98 -17.50 20.47
C CYS A 440 -16.31 -18.12 20.89
N ARG A 441 -16.91 -19.01 20.07
CA ARG A 441 -18.18 -19.66 20.37
C ARG A 441 -17.96 -21.12 20.75
N ALA A 442 -18.33 -21.48 21.99
CA ALA A 442 -18.18 -22.84 22.52
C ALA A 442 -18.81 -23.92 21.60
N LYS A 443 -19.89 -23.55 20.87
CA LYS A 443 -20.62 -24.40 19.92
C LYS A 443 -19.71 -25.02 18.85
N TYR A 444 -18.63 -24.36 18.42
CA TYR A 444 -17.78 -24.81 17.31
C TYR A 444 -16.48 -25.52 17.73
N ARG A 445 -16.26 -25.78 19.04
CA ARG A 445 -14.99 -26.36 19.53
C ARG A 445 -14.74 -27.82 19.15
N ARG A 446 -15.79 -28.57 18.80
CA ARG A 446 -15.71 -30.02 18.49
C ARG A 446 -15.98 -30.36 17.02
N LEU A 447 -15.78 -29.38 16.13
CA LEU A 447 -15.96 -29.56 14.69
C LEU A 447 -14.93 -30.53 14.10
N ARG A 448 -15.38 -31.43 13.23
CA ARG A 448 -14.51 -32.20 12.34
C ARG A 448 -14.25 -31.38 11.08
N HIS A 449 -12.98 -31.19 10.73
CA HIS A 449 -12.60 -30.38 9.57
C HIS A 449 -12.32 -31.27 8.35
N PHE A 450 -12.97 -30.96 7.23
CA PHE A 450 -12.81 -31.59 5.94
C PHE A 450 -12.45 -30.56 4.86
N GLY A 451 -11.93 -31.02 3.72
CA GLY A 451 -11.55 -30.17 2.60
C GLY A 451 -10.11 -29.65 2.65
N GLY A 452 -9.81 -28.66 1.80
CA GLY A 452 -8.45 -28.14 1.63
C GLY A 452 -7.49 -29.06 0.88
N THR A 453 -8.00 -30.09 0.18
CA THR A 453 -7.19 -31.05 -0.59
C THR A 453 -6.44 -30.40 -1.75
N ILE A 454 -6.93 -29.27 -2.26
CA ILE A 454 -6.23 -28.40 -3.22
C ILE A 454 -4.85 -27.97 -2.72
N TYR A 455 -4.67 -27.73 -1.42
CA TYR A 455 -3.40 -27.28 -0.87
C TYR A 455 -2.40 -28.42 -0.67
N SER A 456 -2.87 -29.60 -0.23
CA SER A 456 -2.04 -30.80 -0.24
C SER A 456 -1.61 -31.17 -1.66
N PHE A 457 -2.50 -30.92 -2.63
CA PHE A 457 -2.20 -31.11 -4.03
C PHE A 457 -1.15 -30.12 -4.54
N TYR A 458 -1.25 -28.85 -4.16
CA TYR A 458 -0.23 -27.86 -4.50
C TYR A 458 1.14 -28.10 -3.88
N ASP A 459 1.21 -28.73 -2.71
CA ASP A 459 2.50 -29.10 -2.10
C ASP A 459 3.17 -30.25 -2.86
N ALA A 460 2.38 -31.18 -3.41
CA ALA A 460 2.88 -32.25 -4.26
C ALA A 460 3.19 -31.77 -5.69
N TYR A 461 2.37 -30.87 -6.23
CA TYR A 461 2.46 -30.37 -7.61
C TYR A 461 2.31 -28.84 -7.66
N PRO A 462 3.39 -28.09 -7.33
CA PRO A 462 3.37 -26.62 -7.27
C PRO A 462 3.01 -25.95 -8.61
N ASN A 463 3.26 -26.62 -9.74
CA ASN A 463 2.93 -26.16 -11.08
C ASN A 463 1.41 -26.01 -11.32
N PHE A 464 0.54 -26.45 -10.41
CA PHE A 464 -0.91 -26.23 -10.51
C PHE A 464 -1.42 -24.98 -9.79
N ARG A 465 -0.58 -24.31 -9.00
CA ARG A 465 -0.95 -23.00 -8.43
C ARG A 465 -1.06 -22.00 -9.56
N LYS A 466 -2.21 -21.34 -9.79
CA LYS A 466 -2.31 -20.31 -10.83
C LYS A 466 -1.34 -19.15 -10.58
N PHE A 467 -1.22 -18.75 -9.31
CA PHE A 467 -0.31 -17.69 -8.87
C PHE A 467 0.59 -18.20 -7.73
N PRO A 468 1.82 -18.63 -8.02
CA PRO A 468 2.69 -19.20 -6.99
C PRO A 468 3.24 -18.16 -5.99
N SER A 469 3.17 -16.86 -6.29
CA SER A 469 3.85 -15.83 -5.50
C SER A 469 3.06 -15.31 -4.29
N LEU A 470 1.73 -15.39 -4.31
CA LEU A 470 0.87 -14.84 -3.26
C LEU A 470 -0.12 -15.90 -2.77
N SER A 471 -0.35 -15.96 -1.46
CA SER A 471 -1.34 -16.87 -0.88
C SER A 471 -2.75 -16.49 -1.30
N GLN A 472 -3.53 -17.49 -1.71
CA GLN A 472 -4.93 -17.35 -2.10
C GLN A 472 -5.89 -17.96 -1.07
N ARG A 473 -5.37 -18.34 0.11
CA ARG A 473 -6.11 -19.03 1.17
C ARG A 473 -7.23 -18.20 1.76
N GLY A 474 -7.07 -16.87 1.76
CA GLY A 474 -8.11 -15.95 2.20
C GLY A 474 -9.44 -16.11 1.46
N LEU A 475 -9.43 -16.60 0.22
CA LEU A 475 -10.64 -16.72 -0.61
C LEU A 475 -11.61 -17.82 -0.17
N ASP A 476 -11.11 -18.80 0.57
CA ASP A 476 -11.87 -20.00 0.88
C ASP A 476 -13.10 -19.70 1.73
N CYS A 477 -14.17 -20.43 1.44
CA CYS A 477 -15.38 -20.39 2.23
C CYS A 477 -15.44 -21.62 3.15
N TYR A 478 -16.14 -21.49 4.27
CA TYR A 478 -16.33 -22.56 5.25
C TYR A 478 -17.80 -22.88 5.39
N ILE A 479 -18.14 -24.16 5.29
CA ILE A 479 -19.50 -24.65 5.41
C ILE A 479 -19.58 -25.46 6.69
N VAL A 480 -20.39 -25.01 7.64
CA VAL A 480 -20.65 -25.75 8.87
C VAL A 480 -21.95 -26.53 8.71
N VAL A 481 -21.85 -27.85 8.83
CA VAL A 481 -22.98 -28.76 8.76
C VAL A 481 -23.48 -29.07 10.17
N TYR A 482 -24.79 -29.08 10.33
CA TYR A 482 -25.48 -29.38 11.58
C TYR A 482 -26.12 -30.76 11.53
N ALA A 483 -25.93 -31.53 12.60
CA ALA A 483 -26.58 -32.82 12.77
C ALA A 483 -28.08 -32.64 13.09
N ALA A 484 -28.89 -33.62 12.67
CA ALA A 484 -30.34 -33.62 12.93
C ALA A 484 -30.69 -33.74 14.41
N ASN A 485 -29.81 -34.38 15.20
CA ASN A 485 -29.96 -34.46 16.64
C ASN A 485 -29.26 -33.25 17.28
N ASP A 486 -30.04 -32.42 17.99
CA ASP A 486 -29.64 -31.29 18.83
C ASP A 486 -29.14 -29.99 18.14
N ASP A 487 -29.24 -29.84 16.81
CA ASP A 487 -28.70 -28.69 16.05
C ASP A 487 -27.23 -28.37 16.46
N LEU A 488 -26.47 -29.42 16.75
CA LEU A 488 -25.05 -29.34 17.06
C LEU A 488 -24.24 -29.34 15.77
N PRO A 489 -23.24 -28.46 15.63
CA PRO A 489 -22.41 -28.43 14.44
C PRO A 489 -21.45 -29.63 14.50
N CYS A 490 -21.47 -30.45 13.47
CA CYS A 490 -20.68 -31.69 13.42
C CYS A 490 -19.44 -31.51 12.54
N ASP A 491 -19.63 -30.98 11.34
CA ASP A 491 -18.61 -30.96 10.30
C ASP A 491 -18.39 -29.55 9.76
N CYS A 492 -17.15 -29.25 9.38
CA CYS A 492 -16.73 -27.99 8.80
C CYS A 492 -15.96 -28.28 7.51
N ILE A 493 -16.57 -27.97 6.38
CA ILE A 493 -16.03 -28.23 5.05
C ILE A 493 -15.41 -26.94 4.52
N ARG A 494 -14.11 -26.97 4.22
CA ARG A 494 -13.37 -25.88 3.55
C ARG A 494 -13.48 -26.09 2.04
N VAL A 495 -14.03 -25.10 1.33
CA VAL A 495 -14.14 -25.10 -0.14
C VAL A 495 -13.31 -23.96 -0.73
N SER A 496 -12.71 -24.22 -1.90
CA SER A 496 -11.77 -23.31 -2.55
C SER A 496 -12.25 -22.92 -3.94
N LEU A 497 -11.86 -21.73 -4.40
CA LEU A 497 -12.22 -21.32 -5.76
C LEU A 497 -11.44 -22.14 -6.78
N TYR A 498 -12.17 -22.84 -7.66
CA TYR A 498 -11.58 -23.62 -8.74
C TYR A 498 -10.77 -22.74 -9.71
N SER A 499 -11.09 -21.44 -9.79
CA SER A 499 -10.34 -20.46 -10.59
C SER A 499 -8.90 -20.24 -10.13
N CYS A 500 -8.51 -20.71 -8.95
CA CYS A 500 -7.13 -20.68 -8.41
C CYS A 500 -6.26 -21.82 -8.97
N VAL A 501 -6.86 -22.86 -9.58
CA VAL A 501 -6.12 -23.94 -10.24
C VAL A 501 -5.69 -23.50 -11.63
N ASP A 502 -4.42 -23.75 -11.95
CA ASP A 502 -3.89 -23.56 -13.29
C ASP A 502 -4.38 -24.66 -14.24
N LYS A 503 -5.31 -24.28 -15.13
CA LYS A 503 -5.96 -25.19 -16.08
C LYS A 503 -5.15 -25.42 -17.36
N THR A 504 -4.03 -24.70 -17.55
CA THR A 504 -3.21 -24.88 -18.76
C THR A 504 -2.30 -26.12 -18.69
N GLN A 505 -2.29 -26.81 -17.56
CA GLN A 505 -1.50 -28.02 -17.35
C GLN A 505 -2.16 -29.21 -18.07
N THR A 506 -1.41 -29.87 -18.97
CA THR A 506 -1.91 -30.95 -19.84
C THR A 506 -2.24 -32.25 -19.10
N SER A 507 -1.80 -32.41 -17.85
CA SER A 507 -2.05 -33.59 -17.01
C SER A 507 -3.35 -33.50 -16.20
N LEU A 508 -4.09 -32.39 -16.28
CA LEU A 508 -5.41 -32.23 -15.65
C LEU A 508 -6.48 -32.85 -16.54
N VAL A 509 -7.13 -33.91 -16.05
CA VAL A 509 -8.30 -34.52 -16.67
C VAL A 509 -9.51 -34.17 -15.82
N VAL A 510 -10.45 -33.40 -16.36
CA VAL A 510 -11.71 -33.14 -15.66
C VAL A 510 -12.58 -34.39 -15.78
N ALA A 511 -12.80 -35.08 -14.65
CA ALA A 511 -13.74 -36.17 -14.57
C ALA A 511 -15.15 -35.62 -14.64
N LYS A 512 -16.00 -36.22 -15.47
CA LYS A 512 -17.43 -35.96 -15.43
C LYS A 512 -17.99 -36.79 -14.28
N ASP A 513 -18.34 -36.14 -13.17
CA ASP A 513 -18.91 -36.82 -12.00
C ASP A 513 -20.44 -36.91 -12.08
N ASP A 514 -20.98 -37.85 -11.30
CA ASP A 514 -22.42 -38.04 -11.06
C ASP A 514 -23.08 -36.72 -10.64
N GLU A 515 -24.31 -36.48 -11.11
CA GLU A 515 -25.04 -35.20 -10.91
C GLU A 515 -25.34 -34.84 -9.44
N ASP A 516 -24.99 -35.73 -8.49
CA ASP A 516 -25.39 -35.70 -7.08
C ASP A 516 -24.32 -35.18 -6.10
N ILE A 517 -23.09 -34.88 -6.55
CA ILE A 517 -22.00 -34.47 -5.66
C ILE A 517 -21.91 -32.92 -5.55
N PRO A 518 -22.01 -32.34 -4.33
CA PRO A 518 -22.09 -30.89 -4.12
C PRO A 518 -20.78 -30.14 -4.41
N PHE A 519 -19.63 -30.76 -4.12
CA PHE A 519 -18.32 -30.13 -4.23
C PHE A 519 -17.34 -31.06 -4.94
N GLY A 520 -16.54 -30.49 -5.83
CA GLY A 520 -15.48 -31.22 -6.49
C GLY A 520 -14.41 -31.70 -5.52
N HIS A 521 -13.67 -32.72 -5.92
CA HIS A 521 -12.47 -33.16 -5.22
C HIS A 521 -11.34 -33.36 -6.22
N LEU A 522 -10.13 -32.91 -5.86
CA LEU A 522 -8.92 -33.17 -6.63
C LEU A 522 -8.27 -34.47 -6.15
N THR A 523 -8.29 -35.51 -6.98
CA THR A 523 -7.61 -36.78 -6.71
C THR A 523 -6.48 -37.03 -7.71
N ILE A 524 -5.48 -37.77 -7.24
CA ILE A 524 -4.38 -38.26 -8.08
C ILE A 524 -4.72 -39.70 -8.45
N GLU A 525 -4.98 -39.98 -9.74
CA GLU A 525 -5.09 -41.34 -10.23
C GLU A 525 -3.90 -41.72 -11.10
N ALA A 526 -3.21 -42.78 -10.69
CA ALA A 526 -2.21 -43.40 -11.54
C ALA A 526 -2.91 -44.33 -12.55
N ASN A 527 -2.82 -44.02 -13.84
CA ASN A 527 -3.28 -44.92 -14.88
C ASN A 527 -2.43 -46.21 -14.83
N LYS A 528 -3.07 -47.31 -14.45
CA LYS A 528 -2.40 -48.61 -14.23
C LYS A 528 -1.77 -49.19 -15.50
N THR A 529 -2.19 -48.76 -16.68
CA THR A 529 -1.68 -49.26 -17.97
C THR A 529 -0.53 -48.44 -18.54
N THR A 530 -0.57 -47.11 -18.43
CA THR A 530 0.46 -46.22 -19.00
C THR A 530 1.46 -45.73 -17.95
N ARG A 531 1.22 -45.98 -16.66
CA ARG A 531 1.89 -45.32 -15.52
C ARG A 531 1.81 -43.80 -15.54
N ALA A 532 1.02 -43.22 -16.44
CA ALA A 532 0.79 -41.78 -16.49
C ALA A 532 -0.09 -41.40 -15.29
N ILE A 533 0.30 -40.31 -14.61
CA ILE A 533 -0.50 -39.73 -13.55
C ILE A 533 -1.53 -38.82 -14.23
N SER A 534 -2.80 -39.23 -14.19
CA SER A 534 -3.93 -38.43 -14.63
C SER A 534 -4.59 -37.83 -13.40
N LEU A 535 -4.70 -36.51 -13.38
CA LEU A 535 -5.27 -35.80 -12.24
C LEU A 535 -6.74 -35.57 -12.49
N LEU A 536 -7.59 -36.18 -11.67
CA LEU A 536 -9.04 -36.07 -11.82
C LEU A 536 -9.55 -34.91 -10.97
N SER A 537 -10.12 -33.93 -11.64
CA SER A 537 -10.98 -32.93 -11.03
C SER A 537 -12.41 -33.35 -11.33
N SER A 538 -13.14 -33.80 -10.32
CA SER A 538 -14.55 -34.11 -10.50
C SER A 538 -15.35 -32.80 -10.38
N SER A 539 -16.02 -32.39 -11.45
CA SER A 539 -16.88 -31.20 -11.44
C SER A 539 -17.90 -31.25 -12.58
N ARG A 540 -19.03 -30.56 -12.38
CA ARG A 540 -20.10 -30.38 -13.37
C ARG A 540 -19.54 -29.70 -14.62
N PRO A 541 -19.64 -30.27 -15.84
CA PRO A 541 -19.21 -29.59 -17.04
C PRO A 541 -20.30 -28.63 -17.53
N THR A 542 -20.45 -27.49 -16.85
CA THR A 542 -21.18 -26.32 -17.33
C THR A 542 -20.63 -25.06 -16.64
N ASP A 543 -19.54 -24.46 -17.14
CA ASP A 543 -19.05 -23.08 -16.85
C ASP A 543 -19.09 -22.49 -15.41
N SER A 544 -19.38 -23.25 -14.35
CA SER A 544 -19.58 -22.78 -12.97
C SER A 544 -18.56 -23.40 -12.02
N ALA A 545 -17.82 -22.55 -11.31
CA ALA A 545 -16.45 -22.80 -10.87
C ALA A 545 -16.23 -22.61 -9.36
N ILE A 546 -16.49 -23.63 -8.54
CA ILE A 546 -15.97 -23.80 -7.16
C ILE A 546 -15.67 -25.29 -6.94
N GLY A 547 -14.55 -25.63 -6.30
CA GLY A 547 -14.11 -27.02 -6.12
C GLY A 547 -13.27 -27.25 -4.87
#